data_AF-A0A2X3CMT0-F1
#
_entry.id   AF-A0A2X3CMT0-F1
#
_cell.length_a   1.000
_cell.length_b   1.000
_cell.length_c   1.000
_cell.angle_alpha   90.00
_cell.angle_beta   90.00
_cell.angle_gamma   90.00
#
_symmetry.space_group_name_H-M   'P 1'
#
loop_
_entity.id
_entity.type
_entity.pdbx_description
1 polymer ?
#
loop_
_entity_poly.entity_id
_entity_poly.type
_entity_poly.pdbx_seq_one_letter_code
_entity_poly.pdbx_strand_id
1 'polypeptide(L)'
;MIWVSVCTSVLTTTLTPLELAFKLAASIAFKEGFKKAKPVLLEPIMKVEVETPEENTGDVIGDLSRRRGMLRGQESEVTGVKIHAEVPLSEMFGYATQLRSLTKGRASYTMEFLKYDDAPNNVAQAVIEARGK
;
A
#
# COMPACT_ATOMS: atom_id res chain seq x y z
N MET A 1 -26.09 19.45 7.04
CA MET A 1 -26.42 20.52 6.07
C MET A 1 -25.13 21.01 5.45
N ILE A 2 -24.89 20.56 4.21
CA ILE A 2 -23.80 20.96 3.35
C ILE A 2 -24.16 22.36 2.82
N TRP A 3 -23.44 23.39 3.23
CA TRP A 3 -23.42 24.67 2.52
C TRP A 3 -21.97 25.10 2.41
N VAL A 4 -21.43 24.84 1.23
CA VAL A 4 -20.13 25.29 0.76
C VAL A 4 -20.14 26.81 0.73
N SER A 5 -19.50 27.42 1.74
CA SER A 5 -19.25 28.86 1.79
C SER A 5 -18.12 29.20 0.81
N VAL A 6 -18.49 29.39 -0.46
CA VAL A 6 -17.62 29.93 -1.53
C VAL A 6 -17.77 31.46 -1.65
N CYS A 7 -18.55 32.09 -0.77
CA CYS A 7 -18.89 33.50 -0.87
C CYS A 7 -18.18 34.28 0.24
N THR A 8 -17.04 34.96 -0.05
CA THR A 8 -16.69 36.25 0.59
C THR A 8 -15.48 37.01 0.06
N SER A 9 -14.75 36.61 -1.00
CA SER A 9 -13.71 37.50 -1.54
C SER A 9 -13.21 37.17 -2.96
N VAL A 10 -14.10 37.18 -3.96
CA VAL A 10 -13.66 37.13 -5.36
C VAL A 10 -14.23 38.35 -6.10
N LEU A 11 -13.39 39.37 -6.27
CA LEU A 11 -13.52 40.39 -7.32
C LEU A 11 -13.28 39.71 -8.68
N THR A 12 -14.29 39.04 -9.24
CA THR A 12 -14.27 38.58 -10.63
C THR A 12 -14.90 39.65 -11.51
N THR A 13 -14.06 40.34 -12.28
CA THR A 13 -14.47 41.18 -13.41
C THR A 13 -15.36 40.35 -14.34
N THR A 14 -16.50 40.90 -14.72
CA THR A 14 -17.75 40.24 -15.14
C THR A 14 -17.74 39.49 -16.49
N LEU A 15 -16.60 39.17 -17.10
CA LEU A 15 -16.58 38.78 -18.53
C LEU A 15 -15.62 37.64 -18.95
N THR A 16 -15.27 36.68 -18.08
CA THR A 16 -14.58 35.45 -18.56
C THR A 16 -15.24 34.17 -18.02
N PRO A 17 -15.65 33.23 -18.90
CA PRO A 17 -16.27 31.97 -18.45
C PRO A 17 -15.22 31.09 -17.75
N LEU A 18 -15.29 30.92 -16.44
CA LEU A 18 -16.10 29.98 -15.64
C LEU A 18 -15.57 28.54 -15.53
N GLU A 19 -14.65 28.06 -16.38
CA GLU A 19 -14.14 26.68 -16.23
C GLU A 19 -12.69 26.63 -15.74
N LEU A 20 -11.79 27.33 -16.41
CA LEU A 20 -10.36 27.35 -16.04
C LEU A 20 -10.15 28.03 -14.69
N ALA A 21 -10.84 29.15 -14.44
CA ALA A 21 -10.78 29.87 -13.17
C ALA A 21 -11.26 29.00 -11.98
N PHE A 22 -12.30 28.19 -12.18
CA PHE A 22 -12.80 27.25 -11.17
C PHE A 22 -11.84 26.07 -10.95
N LYS A 23 -11.23 25.52 -12.01
CA LYS A 23 -10.19 24.49 -11.88
C LYS A 23 -8.97 25.03 -11.09
N LEU A 24 -8.57 26.28 -11.35
CA LEU A 24 -7.47 26.92 -10.63
C LEU A 24 -7.83 27.15 -9.16
N ALA A 25 -9.00 27.75 -8.89
CA ALA A 25 -9.48 28.01 -7.54
C ALA A 25 -9.65 26.70 -6.74
N ALA A 26 -10.20 25.66 -7.36
CA ALA A 26 -10.31 24.34 -6.74
C ALA A 26 -8.94 23.72 -6.42
N SER A 27 -7.94 23.86 -7.31
CA SER A 27 -6.59 23.37 -7.05
C SER A 27 -5.94 24.06 -5.86
N ILE A 28 -6.10 25.39 -5.74
CA ILE A 28 -5.54 26.17 -4.63
C ILE A 28 -6.24 25.82 -3.32
N ALA A 29 -7.57 25.79 -3.31
CA ALA A 29 -8.36 25.41 -2.14
C ALA A 29 -8.06 23.98 -1.68
N PHE A 30 -7.89 23.04 -2.62
CA PHE A 30 -7.54 21.66 -2.32
C PHE A 30 -6.15 21.57 -1.67
N LYS A 31 -5.15 22.29 -2.19
CA LYS A 31 -3.79 22.31 -1.60
C LYS A 31 -3.79 22.84 -0.17
N GLU A 32 -4.56 23.90 0.11
CA GLU A 32 -4.67 24.47 1.45
C GLU A 32 -5.42 23.55 2.43
N GLY A 33 -6.52 22.94 1.98
CA GLY A 33 -7.27 21.97 2.76
C GLY A 33 -6.45 20.71 3.05
N PHE A 34 -5.74 20.19 2.04
CA PHE A 34 -4.92 19.00 2.15
C PHE A 34 -3.79 19.15 3.18
N LYS A 35 -3.12 20.31 3.22
CA LYS A 35 -2.08 20.59 4.23
C LYS A 35 -2.62 20.57 5.66
N LYS A 36 -3.87 20.99 5.87
CA LYS A 36 -4.53 21.00 7.19
C LYS A 36 -5.05 19.61 7.59
N ALA A 37 -5.31 18.73 6.61
CA ALA A 37 -5.90 17.41 6.81
C ALA A 37 -4.92 16.32 7.26
N LYS A 38 -3.63 16.64 7.45
CA LYS A 38 -2.57 15.68 7.85
C LYS A 38 -2.56 14.42 6.97
N PRO A 39 -2.15 14.55 5.69
CA PRO A 39 -2.20 13.43 4.76
C PRO A 39 -1.26 12.31 5.19
N VAL A 40 -1.74 11.07 5.08
CA VAL A 40 -0.98 9.85 5.33
C VAL A 40 -0.63 9.16 4.02
N LEU A 41 0.55 8.53 3.98
CA LEU A 41 0.95 7.72 2.83
C LEU A 41 0.38 6.32 3.00
N LEU A 42 -0.28 5.82 1.97
CA LEU A 42 -0.84 4.47 1.95
C LEU A 42 0.07 3.54 1.18
N GLU A 43 0.35 2.35 1.73
CA GLU A 43 1.03 1.25 1.05
C GLU A 43 0.04 0.14 0.65
N PRO A 44 0.20 -0.48 -0.53
CA PRO A 44 -0.63 -1.61 -0.93
C PRO A 44 -0.20 -2.87 -0.18
N ILE A 45 -1.17 -3.52 0.46
CA ILE A 45 -1.02 -4.81 1.13
C ILE A 45 -1.50 -5.91 0.20
N MET A 46 -0.65 -6.93 0.03
CA MET A 46 -0.91 -8.09 -0.79
C MET A 46 -1.36 -9.26 0.09
N LYS A 47 -2.41 -9.95 -0.34
CA LYS A 47 -2.74 -11.29 0.16
C LYS A 47 -1.78 -12.27 -0.51
N VAL A 48 -0.89 -12.88 0.27
CA VAL A 48 0.11 -13.84 -0.20
C VAL A 48 -0.29 -15.22 0.26
N GLU A 49 -0.32 -16.15 -0.68
CA GLU A 49 -0.55 -17.56 -0.45
C GLU A 49 0.71 -18.31 -0.85
N VAL A 50 1.28 -19.08 0.07
CA VAL A 50 2.51 -19.84 -0.17
C VAL A 50 2.23 -21.30 0.05
N GLU A 51 2.50 -22.13 -0.95
CA GLU A 51 2.37 -23.59 -0.84
C GLU A 51 3.78 -24.18 -0.70
N THR A 52 4.03 -24.92 0.37
CA THR A 52 5.35 -25.49 0.67
C THR A 52 5.22 -26.86 1.32
N PRO A 53 6.18 -27.79 1.13
CA PRO A 53 6.23 -29.01 1.93
C PRO A 53 6.33 -28.71 3.43
N GLU A 54 5.78 -29.58 4.27
CA GLU A 54 5.75 -29.41 5.74
C GLU A 54 7.15 -29.26 6.37
N GLU A 55 8.15 -29.87 5.72
CA GLU A 55 9.57 -29.78 6.09
C GLU A 55 10.10 -28.33 6.16
N ASN A 56 9.56 -27.44 5.32
CA ASN A 56 10.07 -26.09 5.07
C ASN A 56 9.13 -24.98 5.59
N THR A 57 8.00 -25.34 6.20
CA THR A 57 6.98 -24.39 6.69
C THR A 57 7.56 -23.39 7.69
N GLY A 58 8.43 -23.83 8.61
CA GLY A 58 9.05 -22.96 9.61
C GLY A 58 9.93 -21.85 9.01
N ASP A 59 10.74 -22.21 8.01
CA ASP A 59 11.62 -21.24 7.33
C ASP A 59 10.82 -20.19 6.56
N VAL A 60 9.73 -20.61 5.90
CA VAL A 60 8.83 -19.73 5.14
C VAL A 60 8.09 -18.77 6.06
N ILE A 61 7.58 -19.26 7.20
CA ILE A 61 6.94 -18.42 8.23
C ILE A 61 7.93 -17.37 8.77
N GLY A 62 9.18 -17.78 8.98
CA GLY A 62 10.25 -16.89 9.42
C GLY A 62 10.54 -15.77 8.40
N ASP A 63 10.59 -16.11 7.10
CA ASP A 63 10.82 -15.11 6.05
C ASP A 63 9.66 -14.12 5.92
N LEU A 64 8.41 -14.60 5.94
CA LEU A 64 7.23 -13.74 5.90
C LEU A 64 7.20 -12.77 7.09
N SER A 65 7.56 -13.25 8.28
CA SER A 65 7.63 -12.41 9.49
C SER A 65 8.72 -11.33 9.39
N ARG A 66 9.88 -11.66 8.78
CA ARG A 66 10.96 -10.68 8.53
C ARG A 66 10.52 -9.58 7.57
N ARG A 67 9.64 -9.88 6.63
CA ARG A 67 9.09 -8.96 5.62
C ARG A 67 7.89 -8.14 6.11
N ARG A 68 7.73 -7.98 7.43
CA ARG A 68 6.56 -7.31 8.04
C ARG A 68 5.22 -7.98 7.65
N GLY A 69 5.25 -9.27 7.31
CA GLY A 69 4.07 -10.04 6.97
C GLY A 69 3.25 -10.43 8.20
N MET A 70 1.94 -10.27 8.11
CA MET A 70 0.99 -10.71 9.13
C MET A 70 0.39 -12.05 8.71
N LEU A 71 0.64 -13.11 9.49
CA LEU A 71 0.06 -14.43 9.26
C LEU A 71 -1.44 -14.41 9.58
N ARG A 72 -2.25 -14.88 8.64
CA ARG A 72 -3.71 -15.02 8.81
C ARG A 72 -4.11 -16.44 9.18
N GLY A 73 -3.34 -17.43 8.73
CA GLY A 73 -3.57 -18.82 9.04
C GLY A 73 -2.76 -19.74 8.14
N GLN A 74 -2.83 -21.04 8.41
CA GLN A 74 -2.25 -22.07 7.57
C GLN A 74 -3.27 -23.19 7.38
N GLU A 75 -3.30 -23.77 6.20
CA GLU A 75 -4.15 -24.89 5.81
C GLU A 75 -3.25 -26.06 5.38
N SER A 76 -3.43 -27.21 6.02
CA SER A 76 -2.66 -28.42 5.70
C SER A 76 -3.35 -29.18 4.57
N GLU A 77 -2.63 -29.43 3.49
CA GLU A 77 -3.05 -30.26 2.37
C GLU A 77 -2.30 -31.60 2.35
N VAL A 78 -2.78 -32.56 1.56
CA VAL A 78 -2.20 -33.92 1.49
C VAL A 78 -0.74 -33.92 1.05
N THR A 79 -0.34 -32.94 0.23
CA THR A 79 1.01 -32.84 -0.36
C THR A 79 1.82 -31.65 0.15
N GLY A 80 1.34 -30.90 1.15
CA GLY A 80 2.04 -29.72 1.68
C GLY A 80 1.19 -28.86 2.60
N VAL A 81 1.65 -27.66 2.87
CA VAL A 81 0.99 -26.66 3.70
C VAL A 81 0.83 -25.37 2.90
N LYS A 82 -0.38 -24.83 2.90
CA LYS A 82 -0.71 -23.50 2.42
C LYS A 82 -0.65 -22.51 3.57
N ILE A 83 0.12 -21.45 3.40
CA ILE A 83 0.25 -20.38 4.38
C ILE A 83 -0.40 -19.13 3.80
N HIS A 84 -1.35 -18.55 4.54
CA HIS A 84 -1.97 -17.27 4.20
C HIS A 84 -1.34 -16.15 5.02
N ALA A 85 -0.81 -15.15 4.34
CA ALA A 85 -0.22 -13.97 4.97
C ALA A 85 -0.61 -12.68 4.23
N GLU A 86 -0.63 -11.58 4.96
CA GLU A 86 -0.73 -10.23 4.41
C GLU A 86 0.65 -9.58 4.46
N VAL A 87 1.20 -9.22 3.31
CA VAL A 87 2.55 -8.66 3.21
C VAL A 87 2.52 -7.36 2.40
N PRO A 88 3.21 -6.29 2.84
CA PRO A 88 3.36 -5.08 2.05
C PRO A 88 4.08 -5.36 0.72
N LEU A 89 3.59 -4.80 -0.39
CA LEU A 89 4.19 -4.98 -1.71
C LEU A 89 5.66 -4.51 -1.75
N SER A 90 6.02 -3.49 -0.97
CA SER A 90 7.37 -2.94 -0.85
C SER A 90 8.41 -3.99 -0.46
N GLU A 91 8.01 -4.97 0.36
CA GLU A 91 8.88 -6.03 0.88
C GLU A 91 8.88 -7.29 0.00
N MET A 92 7.99 -7.39 -1.00
CA MET A 92 7.85 -8.60 -1.83
C MET A 92 8.81 -8.65 -3.02
N PHE A 93 9.59 -7.59 -3.24
CA PHE A 93 10.54 -7.55 -4.34
C PHE A 93 11.63 -8.62 -4.17
N GLY A 94 11.80 -9.49 -5.18
CA GLY A 94 12.75 -10.60 -5.14
C GLY A 94 12.32 -11.79 -4.28
N TYR A 95 11.08 -11.83 -3.79
CA TYR A 95 10.57 -12.93 -2.96
C TYR A 95 10.66 -14.30 -3.65
N ALA A 96 10.35 -14.36 -4.96
CA ALA A 96 10.41 -15.59 -5.74
C ALA A 96 11.77 -16.31 -5.70
N THR A 97 12.86 -15.54 -5.63
CA THR A 97 14.23 -16.10 -5.60
C THR A 97 14.59 -16.59 -4.20
N GLN A 98 14.18 -15.85 -3.17
CA GLN A 98 14.43 -16.24 -1.77
C GLN A 98 13.60 -17.46 -1.39
N LEU A 99 12.32 -17.50 -1.78
CA LEU A 99 11.45 -18.66 -1.54
C LEU A 99 12.00 -19.94 -2.16
N ARG A 100 12.53 -19.88 -3.39
CA ARG A 100 13.19 -21.03 -4.03
C ARG A 100 14.41 -21.49 -3.26
N SER A 101 15.20 -20.56 -2.73
CA SER A 101 16.41 -20.90 -1.97
C SER A 101 16.06 -21.58 -0.64
N LEU A 102 15.03 -21.11 0.06
CA LEU A 102 14.55 -21.68 1.33
C LEU A 102 13.95 -23.08 1.15
N THR A 103 13.20 -23.27 0.06
CA THR A 103 12.38 -24.50 -0.15
C THR A 103 13.02 -25.48 -1.13
N LYS A 104 14.29 -25.25 -1.50
CA LYS A 104 15.01 -26.01 -2.54
C LYS A 104 14.25 -26.08 -3.87
N GLY A 105 13.50 -25.02 -4.19
CA GLY A 105 12.69 -24.89 -5.40
C GLY A 105 11.36 -25.62 -5.38
N ARG A 106 10.90 -26.14 -4.23
CA ARG A 106 9.66 -26.93 -4.11
C ARG A 106 8.42 -26.12 -3.76
N ALA A 107 8.55 -24.82 -3.46
CA ALA A 107 7.41 -23.97 -3.11
C ALA A 107 6.94 -23.07 -4.26
N SER A 108 5.63 -22.86 -4.29
CA SER A 108 4.91 -21.91 -5.13
C SER A 108 4.36 -20.78 -4.26
N TYR A 109 4.18 -19.59 -4.83
CA TYR A 109 3.43 -18.53 -4.19
C TYR A 109 2.54 -17.80 -5.19
N THR A 110 1.42 -17.33 -4.69
CA THR A 110 0.48 -16.47 -5.39
C THR A 110 0.27 -15.22 -4.56
N MET A 111 0.11 -14.07 -5.22
CA MET A 111 -0.18 -12.81 -4.53
C MET A 111 -1.30 -12.06 -5.24
N GLU A 112 -2.25 -11.57 -4.46
CA GLU A 112 -3.38 -10.78 -4.93
C GLU A 112 -3.46 -9.48 -4.14
N PHE A 113 -3.93 -8.41 -4.79
CA PHE A 113 -4.14 -7.15 -4.09
C PHE A 113 -5.30 -7.29 -3.09
N LEU A 114 -5.08 -6.90 -1.83
CA LEU A 114 -6.10 -6.96 -0.80
C LEU A 114 -6.67 -5.57 -0.49
N LYS A 115 -5.82 -4.65 -0.04
CA LYS A 115 -6.22 -3.32 0.43
C LYS A 115 -5.04 -2.35 0.45
N TYR A 116 -5.34 -1.08 0.64
CA TYR A 116 -4.36 -0.07 1.06
C TYR A 116 -4.37 0.03 2.59
N ASP A 117 -3.19 0.16 3.18
CA ASP A 117 -3.03 0.36 4.62
C ASP A 117 -2.05 1.50 4.89
N ASP A 118 -2.09 2.03 6.11
CA ASP A 118 -1.25 3.16 6.52
C ASP A 118 0.22 2.73 6.53
N ALA A 119 1.06 3.42 5.76
CA ALA A 119 2.49 3.14 5.73
C ALA A 119 3.13 3.59 7.04
N PRO A 120 4.01 2.78 7.66
CA PRO A 120 4.72 3.18 8.86
C PRO A 120 5.62 4.40 8.58
N ASN A 121 5.77 5.26 9.60
CA ASN A 121 6.48 6.54 9.49
C ASN A 121 7.88 6.42 8.85
N ASN A 122 8.61 5.34 9.14
CA ASN A 122 9.95 5.10 8.61
C ASN A 122 9.95 4.94 7.08
N VAL A 123 8.97 4.22 6.54
CA VAL A 123 8.82 4.01 5.08
C VAL A 123 8.27 5.27 4.44
N ALA A 124 7.29 5.92 5.07
CA ALA A 124 6.70 7.15 4.55
C ALA A 124 7.72 8.28 4.39
N GLN A 125 8.58 8.51 5.39
CA GLN A 125 9.63 9.54 5.31
C GLN A 125 10.63 9.26 4.20
N ALA A 126 11.11 8.02 4.07
CA ALA A 126 12.05 7.63 3.02
C ALA A 126 11.50 7.87 1.60
N VAL A 127 10.21 7.57 1.38
CA VAL A 127 9.55 7.81 0.09
C VAL A 127 9.38 9.31 -0.19
N ILE A 128 9.04 10.11 0.82
CA ILE A 128 8.91 11.57 0.70
C ILE A 128 10.26 12.21 0.36
N GLU A 129 11.34 11.80 1.03
CA GLU A 129 12.69 12.28 0.76
C GLU A 129 13.17 11.90 -0.65
N ALA A 130 12.90 10.67 -1.09
CA ALA A 130 13.28 10.21 -2.43
C ALA A 130 12.59 11.00 -3.56
N ARG A 131 11.35 11.46 -3.34
CA ARG A 131 10.58 12.28 -4.30
C ARG A 131 10.79 13.79 -4.15
N GLY A 132 11.41 14.24 -3.06
CA GLY A 132 11.67 15.65 -2.78
C GLY A 132 12.90 16.22 -3.49
N LYS A 133 13.62 15.39 -4.26
CA LYS A 133 14.64 15.81 -5.24
C LYS A 133 14.02 15.94 -6.62
#